data_AF-A0AAN5ZI24-F1
#
_entry.id   AF-A0AAN5ZI24-F1
#
_cell.length_a   1.000
_cell.length_b   1.000
_cell.length_c   1.000
_cell.angle_alpha   90.00
_cell.angle_beta   90.00
_cell.angle_gamma   90.00
#
_symmetry.space_group_name_H-M   'P 1'
#
loop_
_entity.id
_entity.type
_entity.pdbx_description
1 polymer ?
#
loop_
_entity_poly.entity_id
_entity_poly.type
_entity_poly.pdbx_seq_one_letter_code
_entity_poly.pdbx_strand_id
1 'polypeptide(L)'
;MIKKIFALPVIEQISPVLSRRKLDELDLIVVDHPQVKASFALQGAHLLSWKPAGEEEVLWLSNNTPFKNGVAIRGGVPVCWPWFGPAAQQGLPAHGFARNLPWTLKSHHEDADGVALTFELTQSEETKKFWPHDFTLLAHFRVGKTCEIDLESHGEFETTSALHTYFNVGDIAKVSVSGLGDRFIDKVNDAKENVLTDGIQTFPDRTDRVYLNPQDCSVINDEALNRIIAVGHQHHLNVVGWNPGPALSISMGDMPDDGYKTFVCV
;
A
#
# COMPACT_ATOMS: atom_id res chain seq x y z
N MET A 1 7.32 0.84 14.45
CA MET A 1 8.07 0.33 13.28
C MET A 1 8.87 1.41 12.55
N ILE A 2 8.23 2.44 11.99
CA ILE A 2 8.85 3.43 11.07
C ILE A 2 10.08 4.13 11.68
N LYS A 3 10.02 4.57 12.94
CA LYS A 3 11.18 5.14 13.65
C LYS A 3 12.42 4.22 13.64
N LYS A 4 12.23 2.90 13.66
CA LYS A 4 13.34 1.94 13.57
C LYS A 4 14.03 2.02 12.21
N ILE A 5 13.27 2.16 11.12
CA ILE A 5 13.80 2.28 9.74
C ILE A 5 14.70 3.52 9.62
N PHE A 6 14.23 4.67 10.10
CA PHE A 6 15.01 5.92 10.03
C PHE A 6 16.23 5.96 10.96
N ALA A 7 16.30 5.06 11.94
CA ALA A 7 17.46 4.89 12.81
C ALA A 7 18.51 3.89 12.27
N LEU A 8 18.21 3.18 11.18
CA LEU A 8 19.15 2.22 10.59
C LEU A 8 20.41 2.91 10.08
N PRO A 9 21.58 2.24 10.14
CA PRO A 9 22.79 2.76 9.53
C PRO A 9 22.62 2.89 8.00
N VAL A 10 23.23 3.92 7.44
CA VAL A 10 23.36 4.08 5.99
C VAL A 10 24.40 3.07 5.48
N ILE A 11 23.99 2.24 4.51
CA ILE A 11 24.90 1.31 3.81
C ILE A 11 25.52 2.01 2.61
N GLU A 12 24.69 2.77 1.90
CA GLU A 12 25.09 3.51 0.70
C GLU A 12 24.32 4.82 0.66
N GLN A 13 25.03 5.92 0.48
CA GLN A 13 24.43 7.23 0.26
C GLN A 13 24.25 7.41 -1.25
N ILE A 14 23.01 7.45 -1.73
CA ILE A 14 22.67 7.56 -3.16
C ILE A 14 22.67 9.05 -3.59
N SER A 15 22.12 9.91 -2.73
CA SER A 15 22.09 11.37 -2.89
C SER A 15 22.09 12.04 -1.51
N PRO A 16 22.12 13.38 -1.38
CA PRO A 16 22.02 14.06 -0.08
C PRO A 16 20.81 13.64 0.78
N VAL A 17 19.68 13.28 0.17
CA VAL A 17 18.44 12.91 0.88
C VAL A 17 18.03 11.45 0.70
N LEU A 18 18.71 10.70 -0.17
CA LEU A 18 18.39 9.31 -0.47
C LEU A 18 19.50 8.37 -0.03
N SER A 19 19.15 7.35 0.76
CA SER A 19 20.09 6.35 1.25
C SER A 19 19.54 4.95 1.10
N ARG A 20 20.41 3.98 0.81
CA ARG A 20 20.10 2.56 0.96
C ARG A 20 20.49 2.11 2.35
N ARG A 21 19.57 1.41 3.00
CA ARG A 21 19.72 0.80 4.32
C ARG A 21 19.25 -0.64 4.25
N LYS A 22 19.41 -1.41 5.33
CA LYS A 22 18.94 -2.79 5.39
C LYS A 22 18.27 -3.06 6.71
N LEU A 23 17.12 -3.72 6.67
CA LEU A 23 16.44 -4.24 7.83
C LEU A 23 16.23 -5.74 7.65
N ASP A 24 16.84 -6.52 8.54
CA ASP A 24 16.84 -7.98 8.43
C ASP A 24 17.37 -8.41 7.03
N GLU A 25 16.53 -9.01 6.17
CA GLU A 25 16.97 -9.46 4.84
C GLU A 25 16.77 -8.42 3.75
N LEU A 26 15.90 -7.42 3.96
CA LEU A 26 15.44 -6.51 2.91
C LEU A 26 16.26 -5.23 2.82
N ASP A 27 16.66 -4.90 1.60
CA ASP A 27 17.21 -3.60 1.24
C ASP A 27 16.10 -2.55 1.15
N LEU A 28 16.33 -1.42 1.81
CA LEU A 28 15.40 -0.32 1.94
C LEU A 28 15.98 0.94 1.30
N ILE A 29 15.14 1.69 0.58
CA ILE A 29 15.45 3.04 0.12
C ILE A 29 14.78 4.02 1.08
N VAL A 30 15.56 4.88 1.72
CA VAL A 30 15.09 5.84 2.72
C VAL A 30 15.29 7.26 2.21
N VAL A 31 14.18 8.00 2.13
CA VAL A 31 14.12 9.43 1.82
C VAL A 31 14.08 10.20 3.14
N ASP A 32 15.15 10.93 3.43
CA ASP A 32 15.23 11.89 4.54
C ASP A 32 15.44 13.30 3.99
N HIS A 33 14.33 13.89 3.52
CA HIS A 33 14.29 15.19 2.86
C HIS A 33 13.67 16.25 3.80
N PRO A 34 14.08 17.53 3.75
CA PRO A 34 13.55 18.57 4.63
C PRO A 34 12.01 18.72 4.61
N GLN A 35 11.38 18.45 3.46
CA GLN A 35 9.92 18.52 3.30
C GLN A 35 9.19 17.18 3.50
N VAL A 36 9.90 16.04 3.55
CA VAL A 36 9.25 14.73 3.61
C VAL A 36 10.18 13.64 4.13
N LYS A 37 9.65 12.76 4.95
CA LYS A 37 10.26 11.46 5.25
C LYS A 37 9.45 10.37 4.57
N ALA A 38 10.13 9.49 3.84
CA ALA A 38 9.51 8.31 3.23
C ALA A 38 10.50 7.15 3.20
N SER A 39 9.99 5.93 3.08
CA SER A 39 10.85 4.75 2.98
C SER A 39 10.20 3.67 2.13
N PHE A 40 11.00 2.94 1.38
CA PHE A 40 10.58 1.86 0.48
C PHE A 40 11.37 0.60 0.78
N ALA A 41 10.77 -0.58 0.61
CA ALA A 41 11.53 -1.80 0.40
C ALA A 41 11.74 -2.01 -1.11
N LEU A 42 12.93 -2.44 -1.52
CA LEU A 42 13.14 -2.87 -2.92
C LEU A 42 12.25 -4.06 -3.25
N GLN A 43 12.02 -4.96 -2.29
CA GLN A 43 10.98 -5.97 -2.41
C GLN A 43 9.60 -5.30 -2.56
N GLY A 44 8.94 -5.61 -3.67
CA GLY A 44 7.60 -5.11 -3.98
C GLY A 44 7.51 -3.65 -4.43
N ALA A 45 8.63 -2.95 -4.63
CA ALA A 45 8.65 -1.48 -4.73
C ALA A 45 7.79 -0.84 -3.62
N HIS A 46 7.88 -1.41 -2.42
CA HIS A 46 6.84 -1.29 -1.42
C HIS A 46 7.03 0.00 -0.62
N LEU A 47 6.20 1.01 -0.84
CA LEU A 47 6.19 2.22 -0.04
C LEU A 47 5.75 1.90 1.40
N LEU A 48 6.67 1.98 2.35
CA LEU A 48 6.47 1.57 3.75
C LEU A 48 5.96 2.71 4.63
N SER A 49 6.41 3.94 4.37
CA SER A 49 6.05 5.13 5.15
C SER A 49 6.11 6.38 4.28
N TRP A 50 5.24 7.34 4.60
CA TRP A 50 5.22 8.68 4.03
C TRP A 50 4.70 9.66 5.09
N LYS A 51 5.51 10.67 5.38
CA LYS A 51 5.24 11.72 6.35
C LYS A 51 5.74 13.06 5.79
N PRO A 52 4.85 13.88 5.20
CA PRO A 52 5.16 15.27 4.90
C PRO A 52 5.62 16.04 6.15
N ALA A 53 6.43 17.08 5.96
CA ALA A 53 6.85 17.95 7.05
C ALA A 53 5.62 18.60 7.72
N GLY A 54 5.58 18.56 9.05
CA GLY A 54 4.47 19.10 9.85
C GLY A 54 3.31 18.14 10.09
N GLU A 55 3.24 17.01 9.39
CA GLU A 55 2.16 16.05 9.50
C GLU A 55 2.53 14.84 10.38
N GLU A 56 1.52 14.13 10.89
CA GLU A 56 1.70 12.76 11.41
C GLU A 56 1.95 11.75 10.29
N GLU A 57 2.47 10.55 10.62
CA GLU A 57 2.61 9.48 9.62
C GLU A 57 1.27 9.26 8.89
N VAL A 58 1.30 9.28 7.56
CA VAL A 58 0.10 9.11 6.73
C VAL A 58 -0.16 7.63 6.46
N LEU A 59 0.90 6.85 6.29
CA LEU A 59 0.81 5.41 6.07
C LEU A 59 1.04 4.63 7.36
N TRP A 60 0.25 3.58 7.54
CA TRP A 60 0.40 2.64 8.63
C TRP A 60 1.31 1.49 8.23
N LEU A 61 2.22 1.11 9.13
CA LEU A 61 3.11 -0.04 8.94
C LEU A 61 3.08 -0.92 10.17
N SER A 62 2.81 -2.21 9.98
CA SER A 62 2.78 -3.17 11.07
C SER A 62 4.11 -3.21 11.80
N ASN A 63 4.05 -3.24 13.13
CA ASN A 63 5.24 -3.46 13.95
C ASN A 63 5.66 -4.93 14.06
N ASN A 64 4.81 -5.83 13.57
CA ASN A 64 5.02 -7.29 13.56
C ASN A 64 5.34 -7.82 12.15
N THR A 65 5.35 -6.96 11.12
CA THR A 65 5.64 -7.43 9.76
C THR A 65 7.06 -7.98 9.66
N PRO A 66 7.26 -9.16 9.04
CA PRO A 66 8.59 -9.65 8.73
C PRO A 66 9.24 -8.79 7.64
N PHE A 67 10.57 -8.64 7.73
CA PHE A 67 11.41 -8.09 6.67
C PHE A 67 12.26 -9.23 6.08
N LYS A 68 11.58 -10.18 5.44
CA LYS A 68 12.14 -11.43 4.92
C LYS A 68 11.96 -11.54 3.41
N ASN A 69 12.96 -12.11 2.72
CA ASN A 69 12.92 -12.28 1.27
C ASN A 69 11.72 -13.13 0.86
N GLY A 70 10.95 -12.68 -0.13
CA GLY A 70 9.76 -13.37 -0.62
C GLY A 70 8.51 -13.24 0.25
N VAL A 71 8.61 -12.68 1.47
CA VAL A 71 7.47 -12.56 2.39
C VAL A 71 6.82 -11.19 2.25
N ALA A 72 5.51 -11.16 1.97
CA ALA A 72 4.77 -9.91 1.79
C ALA A 72 4.80 -9.05 3.06
N ILE A 73 5.01 -7.74 2.89
CA ILE A 73 5.05 -6.78 3.99
C ILE A 73 3.62 -6.34 4.36
N ARG A 74 3.33 -6.27 5.65
CA ARG A 74 2.04 -5.83 6.20
C ARG A 74 2.05 -4.33 6.52
N GLY A 75 1.24 -3.57 5.80
CA GLY A 75 1.16 -2.10 5.89
C GLY A 75 1.77 -1.41 4.67
N GLY A 76 1.87 -0.08 4.68
CA GLY A 76 2.37 0.70 3.56
C GLY A 76 1.44 0.62 2.34
N VAL A 77 2.03 0.51 1.15
CA VAL A 77 1.31 0.34 -0.14
C VAL A 77 1.82 -0.91 -0.86
N PRO A 78 1.29 -2.10 -0.55
CA PRO A 78 1.55 -3.31 -1.33
C PRO A 78 1.02 -3.16 -2.76
N VAL A 79 1.89 -3.43 -3.74
CA VAL A 79 1.52 -3.56 -5.16
C VAL A 79 0.93 -4.96 -5.40
N CYS A 80 -0.38 -5.02 -5.62
CA CYS A 80 -1.09 -6.26 -5.94
C CYS A 80 -1.12 -6.45 -7.45
N TRP A 81 -0.34 -7.39 -7.97
CA TRP A 81 -0.23 -7.64 -9.42
C TRP A 81 0.40 -9.01 -9.70
N PRO A 82 -0.08 -9.81 -10.69
CA PRO A 82 -1.05 -9.49 -11.73
C PRO A 82 -2.51 -9.91 -11.42
N TRP A 83 -2.81 -10.25 -10.17
CA TRP A 83 -4.19 -10.44 -9.71
C TRP A 83 -4.46 -9.74 -8.39
N PHE A 84 -5.70 -9.31 -8.19
CA PHE A 84 -6.21 -8.82 -6.92
C PHE A 84 -7.01 -9.89 -6.18
N GLY A 85 -6.81 -10.02 -4.86
CA GLY A 85 -7.51 -11.00 -4.04
C GLY A 85 -6.95 -12.42 -4.16
N PRO A 86 -7.71 -13.46 -3.78
CA PRO A 86 -7.29 -14.84 -3.86
C PRO A 86 -6.87 -15.24 -5.28
N ALA A 87 -5.81 -16.03 -5.41
CA ALA A 87 -5.40 -16.56 -6.71
C ALA A 87 -6.43 -17.56 -7.25
N ALA A 88 -6.65 -17.55 -8.57
CA ALA A 88 -7.45 -18.58 -9.23
C ALA A 88 -6.76 -19.96 -9.22
N GLN A 89 -5.42 -19.98 -9.24
CA GLN A 89 -4.62 -21.19 -9.19
C GLN A 89 -4.34 -21.60 -7.75
N GLN A 90 -4.54 -22.88 -7.42
CA GLN A 90 -4.29 -23.42 -6.09
C GLN A 90 -2.80 -23.31 -5.73
N GLY A 91 -2.51 -22.89 -4.50
CA GLY A 91 -1.15 -22.79 -3.96
C GLY A 91 -0.44 -21.47 -4.24
N LEU A 92 -1.02 -20.58 -5.05
CA LEU A 92 -0.51 -19.22 -5.24
C LEU A 92 -1.05 -18.27 -4.16
N PRO A 93 -0.25 -17.26 -3.76
CA PRO A 93 -0.69 -16.29 -2.77
C PRO A 93 -1.79 -15.38 -3.32
N ALA A 94 -2.58 -14.79 -2.41
CA ALA A 94 -3.43 -13.68 -2.78
C ALA A 94 -2.60 -12.47 -3.26
N HIS A 95 -3.21 -11.61 -4.08
CA HIS A 95 -2.67 -10.32 -4.53
C HIS A 95 -1.44 -10.39 -5.43
N GLY A 96 -1.33 -11.44 -6.24
CA GLY A 96 -0.20 -11.57 -7.15
C GLY A 96 1.12 -11.89 -6.45
N PHE A 97 2.20 -11.65 -7.17
CA PHE A 97 3.56 -11.94 -6.73
C PHE A 97 4.47 -10.71 -6.76
N ALA A 98 4.05 -9.61 -7.39
CA ALA A 98 4.89 -8.43 -7.56
C ALA A 98 5.43 -7.88 -6.23
N ARG A 99 4.58 -7.89 -5.17
CA ARG A 99 4.94 -7.51 -3.80
C ARG A 99 5.96 -8.41 -3.09
N ASN A 100 6.24 -9.59 -3.63
CA ASN A 100 7.13 -10.59 -3.03
C ASN A 100 8.53 -10.56 -3.66
N LEU A 101 8.68 -9.99 -4.86
CA LEU A 101 9.93 -10.01 -5.61
C LEU A 101 10.74 -8.73 -5.40
N PRO A 102 12.07 -8.78 -5.51
CA PRO A 102 12.91 -7.58 -5.53
C PRO A 102 12.72 -6.79 -6.83
N TRP A 103 12.53 -5.48 -6.70
CA TRP A 103 12.50 -4.52 -7.80
C TRP A 103 13.81 -3.76 -7.85
N THR A 104 14.14 -3.22 -9.02
CA THR A 104 15.30 -2.36 -9.22
C THR A 104 14.88 -0.90 -9.10
N LEU A 105 15.60 -0.09 -8.31
CA LEU A 105 15.49 1.36 -8.39
C LEU A 105 16.12 1.82 -9.72
N LYS A 106 15.30 2.12 -10.72
CA LYS A 106 15.71 2.42 -12.09
C LYS A 106 16.18 3.87 -12.24
N SER A 107 15.49 4.80 -11.58
CA SER A 107 15.85 6.22 -11.58
C SER A 107 15.29 6.93 -10.35
N HIS A 108 15.89 8.07 -10.02
CA HIS A 108 15.35 9.01 -9.05
C HIS A 108 15.68 10.44 -9.47
N HIS A 109 14.86 11.37 -9.01
CA HIS A 109 15.08 12.81 -9.14
C HIS A 109 14.63 13.50 -7.85
N GLU A 110 15.33 14.54 -7.43
CA GLU A 110 15.02 15.30 -6.23
C GLU A 110 15.13 16.79 -6.52
N ASP A 111 14.24 17.54 -5.88
CA ASP A 111 14.15 19.00 -5.95
C ASP A 111 13.82 19.54 -4.55
N ALA A 112 13.48 20.83 -4.44
CA ALA A 112 13.18 21.45 -3.15
C ALA A 112 11.88 20.95 -2.49
N ASP A 113 10.98 20.32 -3.25
CA ASP A 113 9.64 19.93 -2.82
C ASP A 113 9.54 18.44 -2.45
N GLY A 114 10.47 17.61 -2.90
CA GLY A 114 10.50 16.19 -2.56
C GLY A 114 11.34 15.33 -3.50
N VAL A 115 11.01 14.04 -3.56
CA VAL A 115 11.74 13.03 -4.34
C VAL A 115 10.79 12.26 -5.25
N ALA A 116 11.18 12.10 -6.51
CA ALA A 116 10.58 11.18 -7.47
C ALA A 116 11.43 9.92 -7.61
N LEU A 117 10.82 8.74 -7.62
CA LEU A 117 11.50 7.44 -7.75
C LEU A 117 10.77 6.58 -8.79
N THR A 118 11.51 5.81 -9.58
CA THR A 118 10.96 4.78 -10.46
C THR A 118 11.58 3.44 -10.11
N PHE A 119 10.72 2.46 -9.82
CA PHE A 119 11.12 1.07 -9.62
C PHE A 119 10.68 0.22 -10.81
N GLU A 120 11.46 -0.82 -11.14
CA GLU A 120 11.19 -1.74 -12.24
C GLU A 120 11.23 -3.21 -11.78
N LEU A 121 10.27 -3.99 -12.26
CA LEU A 121 10.25 -5.45 -12.18
C LEU A 121 9.99 -6.01 -13.59
N THR A 122 10.82 -6.96 -14.03
CA THR A 122 10.64 -7.66 -15.31
C THR A 122 10.38 -9.14 -15.10
N GLN A 123 9.88 -9.80 -16.13
CA GLN A 123 9.81 -11.27 -16.17
C GLN A 123 11.17 -11.92 -15.90
N SER A 124 11.13 -13.12 -15.30
CA SER A 124 12.26 -14.04 -15.22
C SER A 124 11.81 -15.49 -15.49
N GLU A 125 12.77 -16.40 -15.62
CA GLU A 125 12.49 -17.84 -15.71
C GLU A 125 11.70 -18.35 -14.49
N GLU A 126 11.87 -17.75 -13.31
CA GLU A 126 11.07 -18.06 -12.13
C GLU A 126 9.64 -17.56 -12.23
N THR A 127 9.42 -16.31 -12.66
CA THR A 127 8.05 -15.77 -12.77
C THR A 127 7.24 -16.52 -13.82
N LYS A 128 7.90 -16.91 -14.92
CA LYS A 128 7.29 -17.69 -16.01
C LYS A 128 6.81 -19.07 -15.58
N LYS A 129 7.32 -19.64 -14.49
CA LYS A 129 6.87 -20.96 -13.98
C LYS A 129 5.43 -20.96 -13.49
N PHE A 130 4.93 -19.83 -12.98
CA PHE A 130 3.56 -19.71 -12.46
C PHE A 130 2.71 -18.68 -13.20
N TRP A 131 3.31 -17.79 -13.99
CA TRP A 131 2.60 -16.85 -14.85
C TRP A 131 3.38 -16.65 -16.17
N PRO A 132 3.02 -17.38 -17.25
CA PRO A 132 3.83 -17.52 -18.46
C PRO A 132 3.67 -16.34 -19.43
N HIS A 133 3.91 -15.12 -18.95
CA HIS A 133 3.87 -13.90 -19.74
C HIS A 133 5.19 -13.13 -19.60
N ASP A 134 5.61 -12.49 -20.70
CA ASP A 134 6.63 -11.46 -20.65
C ASP A 134 6.00 -10.15 -20.17
N PHE A 135 6.68 -9.45 -19.27
CA PHE A 135 6.22 -8.18 -18.74
C PHE A 135 7.38 -7.27 -18.32
N THR A 136 7.12 -5.97 -18.32
CA THR A 136 7.85 -4.96 -17.56
C THR A 136 6.85 -4.17 -16.75
N LEU A 137 7.03 -4.12 -15.43
CA LEU A 137 6.19 -3.40 -14.50
C LEU A 137 7.00 -2.25 -13.90
N LEU A 138 6.47 -1.04 -14.02
CA LEU A 138 7.07 0.18 -13.48
C LEU A 138 6.18 0.73 -12.36
N ALA A 139 6.80 1.08 -11.25
CA ALA A 139 6.13 1.78 -10.15
C ALA A 139 6.79 3.14 -9.98
N HIS A 140 6.05 4.20 -10.32
CA HIS A 140 6.49 5.57 -10.21
C HIS A 140 5.94 6.20 -8.92
N PHE A 141 6.81 6.87 -8.19
CA PHE A 141 6.46 7.54 -6.94
C PHE A 141 6.91 9.00 -7.00
N ARG A 142 6.07 9.90 -6.49
CA ARG A 142 6.47 11.26 -6.12
C ARG A 142 6.09 11.48 -4.67
N VAL A 143 7.08 11.60 -3.78
CA VAL A 143 6.88 11.85 -2.35
C VAL A 143 7.34 13.25 -1.98
N GLY A 144 6.42 14.03 -1.43
CA GLY A 144 6.63 15.40 -0.97
C GLY A 144 5.50 15.81 -0.04
N LYS A 145 4.95 17.02 -0.24
CA LYS A 145 3.71 17.46 0.43
C LYS A 145 2.53 16.54 0.13
N THR A 146 2.45 16.04 -1.10
CA THR A 146 1.55 14.97 -1.55
C THR A 146 2.35 13.70 -1.82
N CYS A 147 1.65 12.57 -1.99
CA CYS A 147 2.23 11.32 -2.46
C CYS A 147 1.44 10.86 -3.69
N GLU A 148 2.14 10.69 -4.80
CA GLU A 148 1.59 10.14 -6.03
C GLU A 148 2.23 8.77 -6.27
N ILE A 149 1.40 7.82 -6.72
CA ILE A 149 1.79 6.45 -7.00
C ILE A 149 1.13 6.06 -8.32
N ASP A 150 1.94 5.73 -9.32
CA ASP A 150 1.51 5.26 -10.62
C ASP A 150 2.11 3.88 -10.90
N LEU A 151 1.29 2.95 -11.39
CA LEU A 151 1.68 1.58 -11.69
C LEU A 151 1.41 1.30 -13.16
N GLU A 152 2.48 1.14 -13.94
CA GLU A 152 2.44 0.92 -15.37
C GLU A 152 2.91 -0.50 -15.71
N SER A 153 2.11 -1.27 -16.45
CA SER A 153 2.46 -2.63 -16.89
C SER A 153 2.54 -2.71 -18.41
N HIS A 154 3.69 -3.13 -18.93
CA HIS A 154 3.92 -3.37 -20.36
C HIS A 154 3.96 -4.86 -20.66
N GLY A 155 3.26 -5.26 -21.72
CA GLY A 155 3.23 -6.62 -22.27
C GLY A 155 1.84 -6.96 -22.79
N GLU A 156 1.65 -8.22 -23.19
CA GLU A 156 0.41 -8.71 -23.78
C GLU A 156 -0.28 -9.69 -22.81
N PHE A 157 -1.22 -9.17 -22.01
CA PHE A 157 -1.95 -9.91 -20.99
C PHE A 157 -3.17 -9.15 -20.47
N GLU A 158 -4.04 -9.85 -19.74
CA GLU A 158 -5.10 -9.25 -18.92
C GLU A 158 -4.75 -9.44 -17.44
N THR A 159 -5.00 -8.42 -16.62
CA THR A 159 -4.68 -8.45 -15.19
C THR A 159 -5.77 -7.81 -14.35
N THR A 160 -5.75 -8.11 -13.06
CA THR A 160 -6.39 -7.26 -12.03
C THR A 160 -5.31 -6.79 -11.07
N SER A 161 -5.43 -5.58 -10.57
CA SER A 161 -4.39 -4.99 -9.72
C SER A 161 -4.99 -4.10 -8.62
N ALA A 162 -4.16 -3.76 -7.64
CA ALA A 162 -4.48 -2.77 -6.63
C ALA A 162 -3.23 -2.16 -6.01
N LEU A 163 -3.32 -0.88 -5.63
CA LEU A 163 -2.43 -0.25 -4.67
C LEU A 163 -3.10 -0.36 -3.30
N HIS A 164 -2.69 -1.36 -2.50
CA HIS A 164 -3.42 -1.75 -1.29
C HIS A 164 -3.05 -0.88 -0.07
N THR A 165 -3.31 0.42 -0.16
CA THR A 165 -2.81 1.42 0.80
C THR A 165 -3.36 1.22 2.20
N TYR A 166 -2.49 1.24 3.22
CA TYR A 166 -2.85 1.24 4.64
C TYR A 166 -2.67 2.66 5.17
N PHE A 167 -3.76 3.38 5.39
CA PHE A 167 -3.72 4.73 5.96
C PHE A 167 -3.70 4.67 7.48
N ASN A 168 -2.77 5.39 8.09
CA ASN A 168 -2.69 5.53 9.54
C ASN A 168 -3.82 6.42 10.04
N VAL A 169 -4.58 5.93 11.02
CA VAL A 169 -5.68 6.65 11.66
C VAL A 169 -5.55 6.58 13.18
N GLY A 170 -6.12 7.56 13.89
CA GLY A 170 -6.02 7.60 15.35
C GLY A 170 -6.86 6.53 16.05
N ASP A 171 -8.09 6.32 15.58
CA ASP A 171 -9.02 5.33 16.12
C ASP A 171 -10.05 4.94 15.04
N ILE A 172 -9.99 3.70 14.57
CA ILE A 172 -10.89 3.16 13.53
C ILE A 172 -12.38 3.33 13.88
N ALA A 173 -12.74 3.34 15.18
CA ALA A 173 -14.12 3.53 15.61
C ALA A 173 -14.66 4.95 15.35
N LYS A 174 -13.76 5.91 15.09
CA LYS A 174 -14.08 7.31 14.76
C LYS A 174 -13.74 7.68 13.31
N VAL A 175 -13.50 6.67 12.47
CA VAL A 175 -13.20 6.86 11.06
C VAL A 175 -14.46 6.68 10.23
N SER A 176 -14.64 7.59 9.29
CA SER A 176 -15.55 7.41 8.15
C SER A 176 -14.81 7.70 6.86
N VAL A 177 -15.21 7.01 5.80
CA VAL A 177 -14.69 7.23 4.44
C VAL A 177 -15.85 7.61 3.54
N SER A 178 -15.82 8.82 2.99
CA SER A 178 -16.83 9.32 2.04
C SER A 178 -16.33 9.27 0.61
N GLY A 179 -17.23 9.47 -0.36
CA GLY A 179 -16.90 9.46 -1.79
C GLY A 179 -16.94 8.06 -2.41
N LEU A 180 -17.49 7.08 -1.70
CA LEU A 180 -17.45 5.66 -2.09
C LEU A 180 -18.60 5.25 -3.03
N GLY A 181 -19.46 6.20 -3.43
CA GLY A 181 -20.54 5.95 -4.37
C GLY A 181 -21.72 5.21 -3.75
N ASP A 182 -22.40 4.39 -4.55
CA ASP A 182 -23.62 3.70 -4.15
C ASP A 182 -23.42 2.19 -3.99
N ARG A 183 -23.16 1.45 -5.06
CA ARG A 183 -23.13 -0.02 -5.07
C ARG A 183 -21.80 -0.56 -4.57
N PHE A 184 -21.87 -1.61 -3.76
CA PHE A 184 -20.68 -2.34 -3.31
C PHE A 184 -20.94 -3.84 -3.18
N ILE A 185 -19.87 -4.63 -3.28
CA ILE A 185 -19.84 -6.07 -2.97
C ILE A 185 -19.25 -6.23 -1.56
N ASP A 186 -20.00 -6.86 -0.66
CA ASP A 186 -19.56 -7.16 0.71
C ASP A 186 -18.93 -8.55 0.79
N LYS A 187 -17.59 -8.61 0.81
CA LYS A 187 -16.87 -9.90 0.87
C LYS A 187 -17.00 -10.60 2.22
N VAL A 188 -17.40 -9.88 3.29
CA VAL A 188 -17.64 -10.50 4.60
C VAL A 188 -18.99 -11.21 4.61
N ASN A 189 -19.96 -10.69 3.87
CA ASN A 189 -21.33 -11.22 3.80
C ASN A 189 -21.61 -11.94 2.47
N ASP A 190 -20.88 -13.03 2.20
CA ASP A 190 -21.05 -13.92 1.04
C ASP A 190 -20.95 -13.23 -0.34
N ALA A 191 -20.17 -12.16 -0.45
CA ALA A 191 -20.07 -11.34 -1.67
C ALA A 191 -21.44 -10.79 -2.13
N LYS A 192 -22.37 -10.55 -1.19
CA LYS A 192 -23.66 -9.92 -1.50
C LYS A 192 -23.43 -8.48 -1.95
N GLU A 193 -24.18 -8.10 -2.98
CA GLU A 193 -24.23 -6.72 -3.41
C GLU A 193 -25.22 -5.93 -2.55
N ASN A 194 -24.87 -4.70 -2.21
CA ASN A 194 -25.72 -3.78 -1.46
C ASN A 194 -25.44 -2.33 -1.87
N VAL A 195 -26.18 -1.38 -1.31
CA VAL A 195 -26.18 0.04 -1.69
C VAL A 195 -25.94 0.93 -0.47
N LEU A 196 -25.04 1.90 -0.61
CA LEU A 196 -24.92 3.08 0.26
C LEU A 196 -25.85 4.18 -0.25
N THR A 197 -26.55 4.86 0.67
CA THR A 197 -27.44 5.97 0.31
C THR A 197 -26.72 7.32 0.22
N ASP A 198 -25.56 7.44 0.85
CA ASP A 198 -24.80 8.69 0.99
C ASP A 198 -23.32 8.54 0.59
N GLY A 199 -22.89 7.34 0.20
CA GLY A 199 -21.50 7.04 -0.14
C GLY A 199 -20.51 7.16 1.01
N ILE A 200 -20.98 6.98 2.25
CA ILE A 200 -20.16 7.01 3.46
C ILE A 200 -20.06 5.61 4.08
N GLN A 201 -18.84 5.18 4.40
CA GLN A 201 -18.56 3.93 5.11
C GLN A 201 -17.95 4.20 6.49
N THR A 202 -18.48 3.55 7.52
CA THR A 202 -17.86 3.43 8.86
C THR A 202 -17.30 2.03 9.09
N PHE A 203 -16.41 1.84 10.07
CA PHE A 203 -15.72 0.57 10.29
C PHE A 203 -15.90 0.05 11.74
N PRO A 204 -17.15 -0.27 12.18
CA PRO A 204 -17.41 -0.70 13.55
C PRO A 204 -16.84 -2.10 13.86
N ASP A 205 -16.67 -2.92 12.82
CA ASP A 205 -16.18 -4.30 12.86
C ASP A 205 -15.47 -4.63 11.53
N ARG A 206 -15.10 -5.90 11.35
CA ARG A 206 -14.50 -6.40 10.10
C ARG A 206 -15.31 -5.95 8.89
N THR A 207 -14.66 -5.19 8.01
CA THR A 207 -15.24 -4.67 6.78
C THR A 207 -14.31 -5.04 5.62
N ASP A 208 -14.85 -5.58 4.55
CA ASP A 208 -14.14 -5.87 3.29
C ASP A 208 -15.13 -5.66 2.13
N ARG A 209 -15.07 -4.46 1.53
CA ARG A 209 -16.05 -4.02 0.52
C ARG A 209 -15.37 -3.54 -0.73
N VAL A 210 -15.89 -3.96 -1.88
CA VAL A 210 -15.48 -3.46 -3.21
C VAL A 210 -16.55 -2.50 -3.70
N TYR A 211 -16.22 -1.21 -3.79
CA TYR A 211 -17.13 -0.18 -4.30
C TYR A 211 -17.08 -0.16 -5.83
N LEU A 212 -18.25 -0.27 -6.45
CA LEU A 212 -18.39 -0.48 -7.89
C LEU A 212 -18.56 0.82 -8.68
N ASN A 213 -18.90 1.91 -8.00
CA ASN A 213 -19.13 3.23 -8.59
C ASN A 213 -18.63 4.36 -7.68
N PRO A 214 -17.38 4.29 -7.16
CA PRO A 214 -16.83 5.35 -6.31
C PRO A 214 -16.62 6.64 -7.11
N GLN A 215 -16.53 7.76 -6.39
CA GLN A 215 -16.06 9.02 -6.97
C GLN A 215 -14.54 8.96 -7.20
N ASP A 216 -14.01 9.89 -7.99
CA ASP A 216 -12.57 10.00 -8.25
C ASP A 216 -11.75 10.30 -6.98
N CYS A 217 -12.40 10.68 -5.87
CA CYS A 217 -11.73 10.92 -4.60
C CYS A 217 -12.48 10.31 -3.41
N SER A 218 -11.80 9.42 -2.68
CA SER A 218 -12.23 9.00 -1.34
C SER A 218 -11.67 9.96 -0.30
N VAL A 219 -12.46 10.31 0.70
CA VAL A 219 -12.00 11.16 1.82
C VAL A 219 -12.12 10.40 3.12
N ILE A 220 -10.99 10.15 3.77
CA ILE A 220 -10.92 9.57 5.11
C ILE A 220 -11.04 10.71 6.11
N ASN A 221 -12.11 10.74 6.88
CA ASN A 221 -12.29 11.64 8.01
C ASN A 221 -11.78 10.97 9.29
N ASP A 222 -10.72 11.51 9.88
CA ASP A 222 -10.11 11.01 11.11
C ASP A 222 -10.24 12.06 12.22
N GLU A 223 -11.30 11.92 13.02
CA GLU A 223 -11.56 12.81 14.15
C GLU A 223 -10.52 12.67 15.27
N ALA A 224 -9.90 11.50 15.41
CA ALA A 224 -8.95 11.24 16.48
C ALA A 224 -7.61 11.96 16.24
N LEU A 225 -7.16 12.06 14.98
CA LEU A 225 -5.98 12.85 14.59
C LEU A 225 -6.32 14.26 14.11
N ASN A 226 -7.60 14.65 14.12
CA ASN A 226 -8.09 15.95 13.64
C ASN A 226 -7.61 16.29 12.21
N ARG A 227 -7.73 15.32 11.30
CA ARG A 227 -7.29 15.47 9.91
C ARG A 227 -8.20 14.77 8.93
N ILE A 228 -8.03 15.13 7.66
CA ILE A 228 -8.58 14.40 6.53
C ILE A 228 -7.44 13.86 5.67
N ILE A 229 -7.63 12.69 5.07
CA ILE A 229 -6.76 12.16 4.02
C ILE A 229 -7.59 12.03 2.75
N ALA A 230 -7.25 12.81 1.72
CA ALA A 230 -7.86 12.73 0.41
C ALA A 230 -7.08 11.72 -0.46
N VAL A 231 -7.78 10.74 -1.01
CA VAL A 231 -7.22 9.68 -1.85
C VAL A 231 -7.81 9.83 -3.24
N GLY A 232 -7.03 10.35 -4.18
CA GLY A 232 -7.43 10.48 -5.57
C GLY A 232 -7.15 9.19 -6.34
N HIS A 233 -8.12 8.75 -7.14
CA HIS A 233 -8.06 7.49 -7.88
C HIS A 233 -8.10 7.78 -9.38
N GLN A 234 -7.17 7.21 -10.13
CA GLN A 234 -7.14 7.35 -11.60
C GLN A 234 -6.97 5.98 -12.24
N HIS A 235 -7.54 5.82 -13.43
CA HIS A 235 -7.46 4.58 -14.23
C HIS A 235 -7.91 3.30 -13.49
N HIS A 236 -8.72 3.46 -12.45
CA HIS A 236 -9.25 2.41 -11.60
C HIS A 236 -10.67 2.03 -12.01
N LEU A 237 -11.07 0.80 -11.69
CA LEU A 237 -12.47 0.36 -11.82
C LEU A 237 -13.20 0.38 -10.47
N ASN A 238 -12.48 0.12 -9.38
CA ASN A 238 -13.06 -0.08 -8.06
C ASN A 238 -12.17 0.53 -6.96
N VAL A 239 -12.79 0.93 -5.86
CA VAL A 239 -12.11 1.25 -4.58
C VAL A 239 -12.42 0.12 -3.60
N VAL A 240 -11.48 -0.22 -2.72
CA VAL A 240 -11.66 -1.27 -1.71
C VAL A 240 -11.51 -0.68 -0.33
N GLY A 241 -12.58 -0.74 0.47
CA GLY A 241 -12.54 -0.38 1.88
C GLY A 241 -12.32 -1.61 2.73
N TRP A 242 -11.24 -1.64 3.51
CA TRP A 242 -10.95 -2.79 4.37
C TRP A 242 -10.40 -2.40 5.75
N ASN A 243 -10.94 -3.09 6.76
CA ASN A 243 -10.33 -3.22 8.08
C ASN A 243 -10.62 -4.64 8.61
N PRO A 244 -9.61 -5.34 9.15
CA PRO A 244 -9.77 -6.74 9.57
C PRO A 244 -10.68 -6.91 10.80
N GLY A 245 -10.89 -5.87 11.59
CA GLY A 245 -11.49 -5.99 12.91
C GLY A 245 -10.62 -6.79 13.90
N PRO A 246 -11.05 -6.90 15.16
CA PRO A 246 -10.23 -7.46 16.24
C PRO A 246 -9.87 -8.94 16.02
N ALA A 247 -10.85 -9.78 15.68
CA ALA A 247 -10.65 -11.22 15.60
C ALA A 247 -9.62 -11.62 14.52
N LEU A 248 -9.71 -11.00 13.34
CA LEU A 248 -8.77 -11.29 12.26
C LEU A 248 -7.39 -10.70 12.57
N SER A 249 -7.32 -9.49 13.14
CA SER A 249 -6.06 -8.87 13.60
C SER A 249 -5.27 -9.79 14.55
N ILE A 250 -5.92 -10.39 15.55
CA ILE A 250 -5.31 -11.34 16.50
C ILE A 250 -4.78 -12.60 15.79
N SER A 251 -5.49 -13.09 14.77
CA SER A 251 -5.08 -14.31 14.05
C SER A 251 -3.95 -14.08 13.04
N MET A 252 -3.68 -12.83 12.66
CA MET A 252 -2.68 -12.46 11.67
C MET A 252 -1.32 -12.23 12.34
N GLY A 253 -0.44 -13.22 12.30
CA GLY A 253 0.87 -13.14 12.97
C GLY A 253 1.80 -12.01 12.48
N ASP A 254 1.54 -11.44 11.30
CA ASP A 254 2.27 -10.29 10.75
C ASP A 254 1.66 -8.93 11.14
N MET A 255 0.64 -8.92 11.99
CA MET A 255 -0.08 -7.75 12.50
C MET A 255 -0.05 -7.77 14.04
N PRO A 256 0.02 -6.62 14.73
CA PRO A 256 -0.26 -6.59 16.16
C PRO A 256 -1.71 -6.95 16.43
N ASP A 257 -2.01 -7.59 17.56
CA ASP A 257 -3.40 -7.96 17.95
C ASP A 257 -4.37 -6.77 17.87
N ASP A 258 -3.88 -5.59 18.29
CA ASP A 258 -4.60 -4.32 18.26
C ASP A 258 -4.30 -3.46 17.01
N GLY A 259 -3.62 -4.01 16.00
CA GLY A 259 -3.19 -3.29 14.80
C GLY A 259 -4.35 -2.64 14.05
N TYR A 260 -5.47 -3.36 13.93
CA TYR A 260 -6.70 -2.88 13.26
C TYR A 260 -7.22 -1.54 13.77
N LYS A 261 -6.91 -1.15 15.02
CA LYS A 261 -7.40 0.11 15.61
C LYS A 261 -6.86 1.35 14.92
N THR A 262 -5.72 1.24 14.26
CA THR A 262 -4.91 2.39 13.81
C THR A 262 -4.69 2.43 12.31
N PHE A 263 -5.46 1.66 11.54
CA PHE A 263 -5.47 1.82 10.09
C PHE A 263 -6.82 1.56 9.45
N VAL A 264 -7.00 2.15 8.27
CA VAL A 264 -8.02 1.76 7.30
C VAL A 264 -7.35 1.59 5.94
N CYS A 265 -7.74 0.57 5.18
CA CYS A 265 -7.37 0.46 3.78
C CYS A 265 -8.44 1.10 2.91
N VAL A 266 -7.99 1.94 1.97
CA VAL A 266 -8.78 2.62 0.94
C VAL A 266 -7.99 2.57 -0.36
#